data_AF-A0A6G7WKG7-F1
#
_entry.id   AF-A0A6G7WKG7-F1
#
_cell.length_a   1.000
_cell.length_b   1.000
_cell.length_c   1.000
_cell.angle_alpha   90.00
_cell.angle_beta   90.00
_cell.angle_gamma   90.00
#
_symmetry.space_group_name_H-M   'P 1'
#
loop_
_entity.id
_entity.type
_entity.pdbx_description
1 polymer ?
#
loop_
_entity_poly.entity_id
_entity_poly.type
_entity_poly.pdbx_seq_one_letter_code
_entity_poly.pdbx_strand_id
1 'polypeptide(L)'
;MKFIKGVLQSVFIQVLSTVFITILGIGTSSAINTGNFFNYLSGISIQIWILIFIFSIVIVFIAKLISINRENSVYYPIMNVITDEREVGRISHDGVTWRVMYPRIGGYGDEKITLSYVTVDYDPLCPKCHTELIEKKAVIGRFRWKCPNCRFSKIKLKNRHMVALEAKKVARMKIEKQLKKST
;
A
#
# COMPACT_ATOMS: atom_id res chain seq x y z
N MET A 1 -24.38 1.89 14.71
CA MET A 1 -23.82 1.50 16.03
C MET A 1 -22.69 0.46 16.01
N LYS A 2 -22.62 -0.50 15.06
CA LYS A 2 -21.54 -1.51 15.01
C LYS A 2 -20.13 -0.91 14.85
N PHE A 3 -20.01 0.19 14.12
CA PHE A 3 -18.73 0.90 13.91
C PHE A 3 -18.18 1.50 15.22
N ILE A 4 -19.00 2.21 15.99
CA ILE A 4 -18.59 2.82 17.27
C ILE A 4 -18.15 1.74 18.26
N LYS A 5 -18.87 0.61 18.31
CA LYS A 5 -18.52 -0.53 19.18
C LYS A 5 -17.16 -1.14 18.82
N GLY A 6 -16.88 -1.33 17.53
CA GLY A 6 -15.58 -1.84 17.06
C GLY A 6 -14.43 -0.86 17.32
N VAL A 7 -14.69 0.43 17.17
CA VAL A 7 -13.73 1.49 17.46
C VAL A 7 -13.39 1.55 18.95
N LEU A 8 -14.41 1.51 19.81
CA LEU A 8 -14.25 1.57 21.26
C LEU A 8 -13.48 0.34 21.77
N GLN A 9 -13.83 -0.85 21.25
CA GLN A 9 -13.16 -2.10 21.61
C GLN A 9 -11.69 -2.12 21.19
N SER A 10 -11.35 -1.62 19.99
CA SER A 10 -9.95 -1.58 19.54
C SER A 10 -9.11 -0.63 20.40
N VAL A 11 -9.66 0.54 20.74
CA VAL A 11 -8.99 1.55 21.57
C VAL A 11 -8.79 1.02 22.98
N PHE A 12 -9.82 0.39 23.55
CA PHE A 12 -9.76 -0.18 24.89
C PHE A 12 -8.71 -1.28 25.02
N ILE A 13 -8.67 -2.23 24.07
CA ILE A 13 -7.67 -3.31 24.06
C ILE A 13 -6.26 -2.73 23.94
N GLN A 14 -6.07 -1.71 23.09
CA GLN A 14 -4.77 -1.09 22.88
C GLN A 14 -4.28 -0.39 24.14
N VAL A 15 -5.11 0.44 24.78
CA VAL A 15 -4.78 1.12 26.04
C VAL A 15 -4.43 0.11 27.13
N LEU A 16 -5.27 -0.92 27.34
CA LEU A 16 -5.01 -2.00 28.29
C LEU A 16 -3.66 -2.69 28.04
N SER A 17 -3.35 -3.01 26.79
CA SER A 17 -2.10 -3.68 26.44
C SER A 17 -0.87 -2.84 26.78
N THR A 18 -0.89 -1.54 26.45
CA THR A 18 0.19 -0.61 26.81
C THR A 18 0.37 -0.50 28.31
N VAL A 19 -0.72 -0.33 29.07
CA VAL A 19 -0.65 -0.25 30.54
C VAL A 19 -0.06 -1.53 31.12
N PHE A 20 -0.50 -2.69 30.63
CA PHE A 20 -0.01 -4.00 31.09
C PHE A 20 1.48 -4.19 30.78
N ILE A 21 1.94 -3.87 29.57
CA ILE A 21 3.36 -3.94 29.19
C ILE A 21 4.21 -2.99 30.05
N THR A 22 3.70 -1.80 30.35
CA THR A 22 4.41 -0.81 31.17
C THR A 22 4.55 -1.30 32.61
N ILE A 23 3.48 -1.85 33.20
CA ILE A 23 3.50 -2.44 34.55
C ILE A 23 4.47 -3.63 34.59
N LEU A 24 4.46 -4.50 33.58
CA LEU A 24 5.38 -5.64 33.50
C LEU A 24 6.84 -5.18 33.36
N GLY A 25 7.12 -4.17 32.54
CA GLY A 25 8.48 -3.64 32.36
C GLY A 25 9.05 -2.98 33.61
N ILE A 26 8.21 -2.25 34.35
CA ILE A 26 8.60 -1.69 35.66
C ILE A 26 8.77 -2.83 36.68
N GLY A 27 7.92 -3.86 36.62
CA GLY A 27 7.98 -5.05 37.47
C GLY A 27 9.27 -5.83 37.34
N THR A 28 9.68 -6.13 36.12
CA THR A 28 10.93 -6.85 35.86
C THR A 28 12.15 -6.02 36.25
N SER A 29 12.16 -4.73 35.93
CA SER A 29 13.26 -3.83 36.31
C SER A 29 13.42 -3.68 37.83
N SER A 30 12.30 -3.63 38.57
CA SER A 30 12.32 -3.53 40.03
C SER A 30 12.65 -4.87 40.72
N ALA A 31 12.17 -5.99 40.20
CA ALA A 31 12.50 -7.32 40.72
C ALA A 31 14.00 -7.62 40.62
N ILE A 32 14.67 -7.13 39.57
CA ILE A 32 16.11 -7.31 39.37
C ILE A 32 16.94 -6.42 40.32
N ASN A 33 16.50 -5.19 40.60
CA ASN A 33 17.33 -4.20 41.32
C ASN A 33 17.03 -4.10 42.83
N THR A 34 15.79 -4.27 43.26
CA THR A 34 15.36 -3.87 44.62
C THR A 34 14.48 -4.88 45.34
N GLY A 35 13.94 -5.89 44.64
CA GLY A 35 13.10 -6.95 45.20
C GLY A 35 11.70 -6.50 45.67
N ASN A 36 11.46 -5.21 45.86
CA ASN A 36 10.21 -4.64 46.36
C ASN A 36 9.50 -3.75 45.32
N PHE A 37 8.86 -4.40 44.36
CA PHE A 37 8.11 -3.78 43.25
C PHE A 37 7.08 -2.74 43.69
N PHE A 38 6.30 -3.04 44.73
CA PHE A 38 5.19 -2.19 45.16
C PHE A 38 5.65 -0.85 45.74
N ASN A 39 6.79 -0.81 46.43
CA ASN A 39 7.34 0.43 47.00
C ASN A 39 7.87 1.39 45.93
N TYR A 40 8.43 0.84 44.85
CA TYR A 40 8.90 1.64 43.72
C TYR A 40 7.74 2.28 42.96
N LEU A 41 6.65 1.52 42.76
CA LEU A 41 5.44 2.02 42.12
C LEU A 41 4.72 3.09 42.94
N SER A 42 4.62 2.91 44.26
CA SER A 42 3.98 3.89 45.15
C SER A 42 4.77 5.19 45.30
N GLY A 43 6.07 5.18 45.00
CA GLY A 43 6.93 6.37 45.02
C GLY A 43 6.74 7.30 43.82
N ILE A 44 6.07 6.83 42.76
CA ILE A 44 5.81 7.64 41.56
C ILE A 44 4.61 8.54 41.83
N SER A 45 4.81 9.87 41.71
CA SER A 45 3.72 10.85 41.86
C SER A 45 2.56 10.53 40.92
N ILE A 46 1.32 10.66 41.43
CA ILE A 46 0.07 10.47 40.68
C ILE A 46 0.04 11.30 39.38
N GLN A 47 0.72 12.44 39.35
CA GLN A 47 0.82 13.34 38.20
C GLN A 47 1.48 12.66 36.99
N ILE A 48 2.49 11.80 37.22
CA ILE A 48 3.21 11.08 36.16
C ILE A 48 2.28 10.04 35.52
N TRP A 49 1.48 9.34 36.31
CA TRP A 49 0.49 8.39 35.82
C TRP A 49 -0.58 9.06 34.96
N ILE A 50 -1.06 10.23 35.38
CA ILE A 50 -2.02 11.02 34.61
C ILE A 50 -1.42 11.44 33.26
N LEU A 51 -0.15 11.87 33.24
CA LEU A 51 0.54 12.29 32.02
C LEU A 51 0.69 11.10 31.04
N ILE A 52 1.10 9.93 31.52
CA ILE A 52 1.21 8.70 30.70
C ILE A 52 -0.16 8.33 30.11
N PHE A 53 -1.23 8.44 30.90
CA PHE A 53 -2.58 8.14 30.46
C PHE A 53 -3.04 9.10 29.35
N ILE A 54 -2.84 10.41 29.53
CA ILE A 54 -3.16 11.43 28.52
C ILE A 54 -2.35 11.17 27.24
N PHE A 55 -1.04 10.91 27.37
CA PHE A 55 -0.17 10.65 26.22
C PHE A 55 -0.60 9.40 25.44
N SER A 56 -1.00 8.33 26.13
CA SER A 56 -1.55 7.12 25.51
C SER A 56 -2.82 7.41 24.69
N ILE A 57 -3.75 8.20 25.23
CA ILE A 57 -4.96 8.61 24.51
C ILE A 57 -4.62 9.38 23.22
N VAL A 58 -3.69 10.33 23.31
CA VAL A 58 -3.27 11.14 22.15
C VAL A 58 -2.63 10.27 21.06
N ILE A 59 -1.74 9.34 21.42
CA ILE A 59 -1.13 8.40 20.45
C ILE A 59 -2.20 7.59 19.73
N VAL A 60 -3.16 7.03 20.47
CA VAL A 60 -4.23 6.22 19.88
C VAL A 60 -5.11 7.07 18.95
N PHE A 61 -5.41 8.32 19.33
CA PHE A 61 -6.17 9.24 18.49
C PHE A 61 -5.44 9.56 17.18
N ILE A 62 -4.15 9.88 17.24
CA ILE A 62 -3.31 10.15 16.06
C ILE A 62 -3.23 8.90 15.17
N ALA A 63 -2.97 7.73 15.74
CA ALA A 63 -2.90 6.48 14.97
C ALA A 63 -4.22 6.18 14.25
N LYS A 64 -5.35 6.49 14.89
CA LYS A 64 -6.68 6.32 14.31
C LYS A 64 -6.97 7.34 13.21
N LEU A 65 -6.60 8.60 13.40
CA LEU A 65 -6.70 9.63 12.36
C LEU A 65 -5.90 9.24 11.12
N ILE A 66 -4.68 8.71 11.30
CA ILE A 66 -3.86 8.21 10.18
C ILE A 66 -4.52 7.00 9.51
N SER A 67 -5.11 6.08 10.29
CA SER A 67 -5.81 4.91 9.74
C SER A 67 -7.04 5.32 8.92
N ILE A 68 -7.85 6.24 9.45
CA ILE A 68 -9.04 6.77 8.77
C ILE A 68 -8.61 7.55 7.53
N ASN A 69 -7.57 8.38 7.60
CA ASN A 69 -7.06 9.09 6.42
C ASN A 69 -6.51 8.12 5.35
N ARG A 70 -5.95 6.98 5.75
CA ARG A 70 -5.52 5.93 4.81
C ARG A 70 -6.68 5.11 4.23
N GLU A 71 -7.82 5.05 4.91
CA GLU A 71 -9.04 4.39 4.41
C GLU A 71 -9.87 5.35 3.55
N ASN A 72 -9.92 6.63 3.94
CA ASN A 72 -10.60 7.74 3.25
C ASN A 72 -9.74 8.40 2.17
N SER A 73 -8.47 8.02 2.00
CA SER A 73 -7.80 8.14 0.70
C SER A 73 -8.42 7.12 -0.25
N VAL A 74 -9.74 7.27 -0.43
CA VAL A 74 -10.52 6.69 -1.51
C VAL A 74 -9.81 7.16 -2.75
N TYR A 75 -9.19 6.19 -3.40
CA TYR A 75 -8.75 6.27 -4.77
C TYR A 75 -9.93 6.83 -5.55
N TYR A 76 -9.89 8.12 -5.91
CA TYR A 76 -10.82 8.66 -6.89
C TYR A 76 -10.63 7.77 -8.12
N PRO A 77 -11.67 7.05 -8.57
CA PRO A 77 -11.57 6.39 -9.86
C PRO A 77 -11.24 7.52 -10.84
N ILE A 78 -10.01 7.53 -11.34
CA ILE A 78 -9.66 8.37 -12.47
C ILE A 78 -10.68 7.93 -13.52
N MET A 79 -11.63 8.82 -13.84
CA MET A 79 -12.55 8.55 -14.94
C MET A 79 -11.65 8.38 -16.16
N ASN A 80 -11.36 7.14 -16.51
CA ASN A 80 -10.81 6.83 -17.81
C ASN A 80 -11.90 7.28 -18.76
N VAL A 81 -11.70 8.43 -19.40
CA VAL A 81 -12.36 8.73 -20.66
C VAL A 81 -12.10 7.48 -21.50
N ILE A 82 -13.16 6.79 -21.89
CA ILE A 82 -13.07 5.60 -22.75
C ILE A 82 -12.56 6.11 -24.09
N THR A 83 -11.25 6.26 -24.20
CA THR A 83 -10.55 6.38 -25.46
C THR A 83 -10.42 4.96 -25.97
N ASP A 84 -10.91 4.69 -27.19
CA ASP A 84 -10.63 3.45 -27.89
C ASP A 84 -9.10 3.32 -27.96
N GLU A 85 -8.51 2.40 -27.21
CA GLU A 85 -7.07 2.16 -27.16
C GLU A 85 -6.77 0.79 -27.76
N ARG A 86 -5.72 0.70 -28.58
CA ARG A 86 -5.23 -0.56 -29.14
C ARG A 86 -3.96 -1.01 -28.44
N GLU A 87 -3.83 -2.31 -28.21
CA GLU A 87 -2.58 -2.92 -27.74
C GLU A 87 -1.54 -2.83 -28.87
N VAL A 88 -0.42 -2.16 -28.61
CA VAL A 88 0.72 -2.03 -29.56
C VAL A 88 1.89 -2.93 -29.19
N GLY A 89 1.86 -3.52 -27.99
CA GLY A 89 2.88 -4.47 -27.58
C GLY A 89 2.83 -4.78 -26.09
N ARG A 90 3.85 -5.51 -25.62
CA ARG A 90 3.97 -5.92 -24.23
C ARG A 90 5.36 -5.64 -23.70
N ILE A 91 5.45 -5.29 -22.42
CA ILE A 91 6.73 -5.14 -21.73
C ILE A 91 6.77 -5.96 -20.44
N SER A 92 7.90 -6.60 -20.18
CA SER A 92 8.18 -7.15 -18.85
C SER A 92 8.76 -6.04 -17.97
N HIS A 93 8.10 -5.77 -16.85
CA HIS A 93 8.59 -4.86 -15.83
C HIS A 93 8.18 -5.37 -14.45
N ASP A 94 9.13 -5.33 -13.53
CA ASP A 94 8.96 -5.81 -12.17
C ASP A 94 8.45 -7.26 -12.06
N GLY A 95 8.91 -8.13 -12.97
CA GLY A 95 8.60 -9.55 -13.00
C GLY A 95 7.15 -9.91 -13.31
N VAL A 96 6.41 -8.97 -13.91
CA VAL A 96 5.10 -9.20 -14.54
C VAL A 96 5.09 -8.59 -15.94
N THR A 97 4.09 -8.94 -16.74
CA THR A 97 3.94 -8.43 -18.10
C THR A 97 2.91 -7.31 -18.12
N TRP A 98 3.14 -6.26 -18.87
CA TRP A 98 2.25 -5.11 -19.00
C TRP A 98 1.85 -4.92 -20.46
N ARG A 99 0.58 -4.62 -20.73
CA ARG A 99 0.11 -4.22 -22.07
C ARG A 99 0.48 -2.76 -22.32
N VAL A 100 1.15 -2.51 -23.43
CA VAL A 100 1.41 -1.17 -23.92
C VAL A 100 0.26 -0.79 -24.83
N MET A 101 -0.43 0.29 -24.49
CA MET A 101 -1.62 0.76 -25.17
C MET A 101 -1.31 2.06 -25.92
N TYR A 102 -2.05 2.30 -26.99
CA TYR A 102 -1.98 3.52 -27.78
C TYR A 102 -3.39 3.93 -28.20
N PRO A 103 -3.76 5.21 -28.12
CA PRO A 103 -5.08 5.66 -28.52
C PRO A 103 -5.31 5.39 -30.01
N ARG A 104 -6.49 4.87 -30.32
CA ARG A 104 -6.98 4.72 -31.69
C ARG A 104 -7.52 6.08 -32.12
N ILE A 105 -6.68 6.83 -32.82
CA ILE A 105 -7.11 8.07 -33.46
C ILE A 105 -7.90 7.64 -34.70
N GLY A 106 -9.14 8.10 -34.82
CA GLY A 106 -10.01 7.76 -35.94
C GLY A 106 -9.52 8.40 -37.23
N GLY A 107 -8.70 7.67 -38.00
CA GLY A 107 -8.21 8.09 -39.30
C GLY A 107 -7.47 6.94 -39.97
N TYR A 108 -7.88 6.57 -41.19
CA TYR A 108 -7.18 5.58 -42.01
C TYR A 108 -5.77 6.10 -42.35
N GLY A 109 -4.74 5.57 -41.68
CA GLY A 109 -3.34 5.83 -42.03
C GLY A 109 -2.37 5.25 -41.01
N ASP A 110 -1.21 4.81 -41.48
CA ASP A 110 -0.07 4.40 -40.65
C ASP A 110 0.44 5.60 -39.84
N GLU A 111 -0.24 5.90 -38.74
CA GLU A 111 0.15 7.00 -37.86
C GLU A 111 1.42 6.64 -37.10
N LYS A 112 2.44 7.48 -37.26
CA LYS A 112 3.69 7.41 -36.50
C LYS A 112 3.38 7.46 -35.00
N ILE A 113 3.81 6.42 -34.28
CA ILE A 113 3.65 6.30 -32.83
C ILE A 113 4.35 7.50 -32.16
N THR A 114 3.57 8.38 -31.54
CA THR A 114 4.10 9.50 -30.76
C THR A 114 4.29 9.07 -29.31
N LEU A 115 5.49 9.24 -28.77
CA LEU A 115 5.86 8.77 -27.42
C LEU A 115 4.97 9.34 -26.28
N SER A 116 4.39 10.53 -26.48
CA SER A 116 3.50 11.16 -25.50
C SER A 116 2.20 10.38 -25.29
N TYR A 117 1.69 9.73 -26.34
CA TYR A 117 0.42 8.98 -26.32
C TYR A 117 0.59 7.52 -25.90
N VAL A 118 1.82 7.03 -25.77
CA VAL A 118 2.06 5.69 -25.24
C VAL A 118 1.61 5.61 -23.77
N THR A 119 0.66 4.73 -23.52
CA THR A 119 0.13 4.37 -22.20
C THR A 119 0.45 2.91 -21.89
N VAL A 120 0.26 2.52 -20.63
CA VAL A 120 0.39 1.15 -20.17
C VAL A 120 -0.87 0.86 -19.37
N ASP A 121 -1.47 -0.29 -19.65
CA ASP A 121 -2.64 -0.76 -18.91
C ASP A 121 -2.31 -0.90 -17.42
N TYR A 122 -3.25 -0.54 -16.54
CA TYR A 122 -3.06 -0.61 -15.10
C TYR A 122 -3.07 -2.04 -14.57
N ASP A 123 -3.61 -2.99 -15.34
CA ASP A 123 -3.72 -4.38 -14.94
C ASP A 123 -2.54 -5.22 -15.43
N PRO A 124 -1.62 -5.62 -14.53
CA PRO A 124 -0.49 -6.45 -14.92
C PRO A 124 -0.95 -7.88 -15.24
N LEU A 125 -0.31 -8.46 -16.23
CA LEU A 125 -0.52 -9.83 -16.69
C LEU A 125 0.50 -10.79 -16.05
N CYS A 126 0.05 -12.02 -15.84
CA CYS A 126 0.91 -13.10 -15.39
C CYS A 126 2.02 -13.40 -16.42
N PRO A 127 3.29 -13.50 -16.02
CA PRO A 127 4.38 -13.78 -16.96
C PRO A 127 4.34 -15.21 -17.54
N LYS A 128 3.54 -16.11 -16.94
CA LYS A 128 3.43 -17.52 -17.38
C LYS A 128 2.27 -17.77 -18.32
N CYS A 129 1.09 -17.23 -17.99
CA CYS A 129 -0.16 -17.54 -18.69
C CYS A 129 -0.88 -16.29 -19.22
N HIS A 130 -0.27 -15.11 -19.08
CA HIS A 130 -0.78 -13.82 -19.56
C HIS A 130 -2.18 -13.43 -19.05
N THR A 131 -2.71 -14.12 -18.05
CA THR A 131 -3.96 -13.75 -17.37
C THR A 131 -3.73 -12.54 -16.47
N GLU A 132 -4.71 -11.64 -16.41
CA GLU A 132 -4.71 -10.48 -15.50
C GLU A 132 -4.54 -10.92 -14.04
N LEU A 133 -3.67 -10.20 -13.33
CA LEU A 133 -3.37 -10.49 -11.94
C LEU A 133 -4.35 -9.76 -11.02
N ILE A 134 -4.82 -10.47 -10.01
CA ILE A 134 -5.68 -9.90 -8.98
C ILE A 134 -4.79 -9.31 -7.88
N GLU A 135 -4.93 -8.01 -7.63
CA GLU A 135 -4.30 -7.33 -6.49
C GLU A 135 -5.17 -7.46 -5.23
N LYS A 136 -4.53 -7.86 -4.12
CA LYS A 136 -5.14 -7.85 -2.79
C LYS A 136 -4.19 -7.18 -1.80
N LYS A 137 -4.75 -6.43 -0.84
CA LYS A 137 -3.96 -5.89 0.28
C LYS A 137 -3.42 -7.05 1.12
N ALA A 138 -2.12 -7.04 1.38
CA ALA A 138 -1.44 -7.99 2.24
C ALA A 138 -1.16 -7.35 3.62
N VAL A 139 -0.42 -8.07 4.47
CA VAL A 139 -0.03 -7.60 5.80
C VAL A 139 0.89 -6.38 5.69
N ILE A 140 0.60 -5.33 6.46
CA ILE A 140 1.39 -4.10 6.64
C ILE A 140 1.81 -3.43 5.33
N GLY A 141 0.90 -2.67 4.71
CA GLY A 141 1.23 -1.77 3.59
C GLY A 141 1.74 -2.45 2.31
N ARG A 142 1.67 -3.77 2.24
CA ARG A 142 2.06 -4.56 1.07
C ARG A 142 0.84 -4.94 0.24
N PHE A 143 1.08 -5.21 -1.03
CA PHE A 143 0.11 -5.67 -2.01
C PHE A 143 0.56 -7.03 -2.53
N ARG A 144 -0.38 -7.97 -2.62
CA ARG A 144 -0.16 -9.30 -3.19
C ARG A 144 -0.84 -9.37 -4.53
N TRP A 145 -0.07 -9.68 -5.56
CA TRP A 145 -0.57 -10.00 -6.88
C TRP A 145 -0.65 -11.51 -7.00
N LYS A 146 -1.79 -12.02 -7.45
CA LYS A 146 -2.00 -13.45 -7.63
C LYS A 146 -2.69 -13.70 -8.97
N CYS A 147 -2.16 -14.67 -9.70
CA CYS A 147 -2.80 -15.15 -10.91
C CYS A 147 -3.99 -16.04 -10.53
N PRO A 148 -5.19 -15.84 -11.10
CA PRO A 148 -6.31 -16.75 -10.88
C PRO A 148 -6.12 -18.10 -11.58
N ASN A 149 -5.45 -18.09 -12.75
CA ASN A 149 -5.32 -19.28 -13.60
C ASN A 149 -4.09 -20.16 -13.28
N CYS A 150 -3.04 -19.62 -12.65
CA CYS A 150 -1.84 -20.38 -12.34
C CYS A 150 -1.29 -20.06 -10.94
N ARG A 151 -0.25 -20.78 -10.49
CA ARG A 151 0.33 -20.63 -9.14
C ARG A 151 1.24 -19.40 -8.98
N PHE A 152 1.26 -18.48 -9.94
CA PHE A 152 2.07 -17.25 -9.82
C PHE A 152 1.51 -16.33 -8.73
N SER A 153 2.36 -15.93 -7.79
CA SER A 153 2.06 -14.87 -6.82
C SER A 153 3.31 -14.06 -6.52
N LYS A 154 3.14 -12.75 -6.33
CA LYS A 154 4.20 -11.83 -5.97
C LYS A 154 3.71 -10.85 -4.91
N ILE A 155 4.58 -10.50 -3.97
CA ILE A 155 4.30 -9.50 -2.93
C ILE A 155 5.14 -8.27 -3.21
N LYS A 156 4.51 -7.09 -3.12
CA LYS A 156 5.10 -5.79 -3.42
C LYS A 156 4.74 -4.76 -2.36
N LEU A 157 5.59 -3.76 -2.21
CA LEU A 157 5.30 -2.61 -1.34
C LEU A 157 4.39 -1.60 -2.05
N LYS A 158 4.52 -1.49 -3.37
CA LYS A 158 3.74 -0.59 -4.22
C LYS A 158 2.51 -1.32 -4.79
N ASN A 159 1.41 -0.57 -4.97
CA ASN A 159 0.22 -1.06 -5.65
C ASN A 159 0.43 -1.08 -7.18
N ARG A 160 -0.50 -1.74 -7.90
CA ARG A 160 -0.45 -1.87 -9.36
C ARG A 160 -0.32 -0.52 -10.08
N HIS A 161 -1.00 0.53 -9.59
CA HIS A 161 -0.97 1.85 -10.21
C HIS A 161 0.41 2.51 -10.16
N MET A 162 1.08 2.47 -9.00
CA MET A 162 2.43 3.02 -8.88
C MET A 162 3.41 2.27 -9.77
N VAL A 163 3.30 0.95 -9.86
CA VAL A 163 4.17 0.15 -10.73
C VAL A 163 3.84 0.34 -12.21
N ALA A 164 2.57 0.56 -12.56
CA ALA A 164 2.15 0.87 -13.93
C ALA A 164 2.77 2.18 -14.45
N LEU A 165 2.87 3.21 -13.59
CA LEU A 165 3.54 4.47 -13.93
C LEU A 165 5.03 4.28 -14.22
N GLU A 166 5.70 3.40 -13.45
CA GLU A 166 7.10 3.03 -13.69
C GLU A 166 7.23 2.22 -14.99
N ALA A 167 6.34 1.26 -15.22
CA ALA A 167 6.27 0.49 -16.46
C ALA A 167 6.05 1.41 -17.68
N LYS A 168 5.18 2.43 -17.58
CA LYS A 168 4.96 3.43 -18.64
C LYS A 168 6.23 4.18 -19.01
N LYS A 169 7.03 4.61 -18.02
CA LYS A 169 8.33 5.25 -18.28
C LYS A 169 9.28 4.30 -19.02
N VAL A 170 9.33 3.03 -18.58
CA VAL A 170 10.15 2.00 -19.23
C VAL A 170 9.69 1.71 -20.66
N ALA A 171 8.38 1.65 -20.90
CA ALA A 171 7.81 1.46 -22.24
C ALA A 171 8.26 2.58 -23.19
N ARG A 172 8.11 3.84 -22.76
CA ARG A 172 8.53 5.01 -23.55
C ARG A 172 10.00 4.97 -23.91
N MET A 173 10.88 4.69 -22.94
CA MET A 173 12.32 4.57 -23.19
C MET A 173 12.66 3.45 -24.18
N LYS A 174 11.95 2.32 -24.15
CA LYS A 174 12.18 1.22 -25.09
C LYS A 174 11.76 1.59 -26.51
N ILE A 175 10.59 2.22 -26.68
CA ILE A 175 10.09 2.64 -27.99
C ILE A 175 11.00 3.73 -28.58
N GLU A 176 11.44 4.70 -27.77
CA GLU A 176 12.38 5.73 -28.21
C GLU A 176 13.68 5.13 -28.75
N LYS A 177 14.23 4.12 -28.04
CA LYS A 177 15.43 3.40 -28.50
C LYS A 177 15.21 2.63 -29.80
N GLN A 178 14.01 2.13 -30.05
CA GLN A 178 13.68 1.45 -31.31
C GLN A 178 13.58 2.45 -32.46
N LEU A 179 12.91 3.59 -32.25
CA LEU A 179 12.79 4.65 -33.25
C LEU A 179 14.17 5.23 -33.67
N LYS A 180 15.08 5.40 -32.70
CA LYS A 180 16.46 5.84 -32.96
C LYS A 180 17.30 4.83 -33.75
N LYS A 181 16.95 3.54 -33.73
CA LYS A 181 17.66 2.49 -34.47
C LYS A 181 17.14 2.30 -35.90
N SER A 182 15.91 2.74 -36.17
CA SER A 182 15.27 2.65 -37.49
C SER A 182 15.48 3.91 -38.34
N THR A 183 16.18 4.91 -37.82
CA THR A 183 16.61 6.13 -38.54
C THR A 183 18.09 5.97 -38.87
#